data_AF-A0A2W6A6U6-F1
#
_entry.id   AF-A0A2W6A6U6-F1
#
_cell.length_a   1.000
_cell.length_b   1.000
_cell.length_c   1.000
_cell.angle_alpha   90.00
_cell.angle_beta   90.00
_cell.angle_gamma   90.00
#
_symmetry.space_group_name_H-M   'P 1'
#
loop_
_entity.id
_entity.type
_entity.pdbx_description
1 polymer ?
#
loop_
_entity_poly.entity_id
_entity_poly.type
_entity_poly.pdbx_seq_one_letter_code
_entity_poly.pdbx_strand_id
1 'polypeptide(L)'
;MTAEPRSKLTRPLTSFVGREDDIRTLSEHLKTQRLVTLTGAAGCGKTRLALEIAARQSQEFADGTCMVELGGLTEPELVANQVAAATGLLDDRVRPMIEMLAERLQDRSLLLILDNCEHLLGACASLADVLSRNCPALRVLATSREPLGVTGELTWQVAPLGTPDPERTTTLTQALRSDSVRLLLERAQLSRPGFALTQDNLPAAVQVCRRLDGVPLALELAAARLRVLSIEEIATRVSDHLSLLDSGARAGPARQRSLRAAIDWSYDLLSEPERLFFSRLSVFAGGFTLEAAEEVTPGGTLETRHVLDLLARLVDKSLVQVEELDRRQTRYRLLDTLRQYGRERLDEKEEGAELKRRHFEFFARLVQRADPHLHGSSEERYWLEKIRQEHDNLRSALDWSETGAPEDGLRLATGLGAYWYVSGHLDEGRRWLERALAITGESSVRGKALVRLGRLALKQGDWEASRRFDREALAWSGLADDPHTKARALNQAAFIRVQEGDLRAARAAYEQALALDRDIGADFWVASSMDHLGQCIRFQGDHQAAGRLLRESLEIRAGSTTSAVWRPRSSTSPSLLWIPVTWPAPTRR
;
A
#
# COMPACT_ATOMS: atom_id res chain seq x y z
N MET A 1 -4.11 57.78 -9.68
CA MET A 1 -3.47 57.11 -8.52
C MET A 1 -3.52 55.61 -8.78
N THR A 2 -2.44 55.07 -9.33
CA THR A 2 -2.26 53.63 -9.58
C THR A 2 -2.15 52.92 -8.23
N ALA A 3 -3.23 52.23 -7.83
CA ALA A 3 -3.22 51.41 -6.62
C ALA A 3 -2.19 50.29 -6.79
N GLU A 4 -1.28 50.15 -5.82
CA GLU A 4 -0.35 49.03 -5.75
C GLU A 4 -1.10 47.68 -5.84
N PRO A 5 -0.53 46.65 -6.50
CA PRO A 5 -1.14 45.31 -6.53
C PRO A 5 -1.13 44.72 -5.11
N ARG A 6 -2.26 44.84 -4.41
CA ARG A 6 -2.45 44.27 -3.07
C ARG A 6 -2.73 42.78 -3.19
N SER A 7 -1.70 41.95 -3.01
CA SER A 7 -1.91 40.53 -2.71
C SER A 7 -2.70 40.42 -1.39
N LYS A 8 -3.92 39.89 -1.45
CA LYS A 8 -4.78 39.63 -0.27
C LYS A 8 -4.58 38.19 0.26
N LEU A 9 -3.38 37.64 0.11
CA LEU A 9 -3.09 36.28 0.57
C LEU A 9 -2.63 36.28 2.02
N THR A 10 -3.29 35.47 2.85
CA THR A 10 -2.83 35.19 4.22
C THR A 10 -1.53 34.39 4.13
N ARG A 11 -0.40 34.96 4.57
CA ARG A 11 0.88 34.24 4.59
C ARG A 11 0.89 33.19 5.70
N PRO A 12 1.15 31.90 5.40
CA PRO A 12 1.30 30.88 6.42
C PRO A 12 2.48 31.19 7.35
N LEU A 13 2.33 30.89 8.65
CA LEU A 13 3.36 31.11 9.68
C LEU A 13 4.41 29.99 9.77
N THR A 14 4.25 28.94 8.96
CA THR A 14 5.09 27.76 8.93
C THR A 14 5.55 27.52 7.50
N SER A 15 6.76 26.98 7.32
CA SER A 15 7.29 26.77 5.96
C SER A 15 6.50 25.69 5.20
N PHE A 16 6.55 25.79 3.88
CA PHE A 16 6.01 24.79 2.96
C PHE A 16 7.11 23.77 2.64
N VAL A 17 6.81 22.48 2.81
CA VAL A 17 7.79 21.40 2.66
C VAL A 17 7.46 20.55 1.44
N GLY A 18 8.41 20.48 0.51
CA GLY A 18 8.36 19.60 -0.65
C GLY A 18 7.46 20.10 -1.78
N ARG A 19 7.22 19.22 -2.75
CA ARG A 19 6.37 19.45 -3.94
C ARG A 19 6.87 20.52 -4.93
N GLU A 20 8.17 20.76 -4.98
CA GLU A 20 8.77 21.70 -5.94
C GLU A 20 8.43 21.36 -7.40
N ASP A 21 8.38 20.07 -7.74
CA ASP A 21 8.00 19.62 -9.07
C ASP A 21 6.50 19.86 -9.36
N ASP A 22 5.61 19.59 -8.40
CA ASP A 22 4.17 19.89 -8.52
C ASP A 22 3.97 21.39 -8.75
N ILE A 23 4.63 22.23 -7.93
CA ILE A 23 4.54 23.69 -8.01
C ILE A 23 5.00 24.18 -9.38
N ARG A 24 6.15 23.70 -9.87
CA ARG A 24 6.67 24.07 -11.19
C ARG A 24 5.67 23.71 -12.28
N THR A 25 5.17 22.48 -12.27
CA THR A 25 4.28 21.95 -13.31
C THR A 25 2.92 22.64 -13.31
N LEU A 26 2.31 22.82 -12.14
CA LEU A 26 1.07 23.58 -11.98
C LEU A 26 1.23 25.05 -12.38
N SER A 27 2.41 25.63 -12.15
CA SER A 27 2.71 27.00 -12.57
C SER A 27 2.78 27.14 -14.09
N GLU A 28 3.31 26.15 -14.80
CA GLU A 28 3.28 26.12 -16.26
C GLU A 28 1.85 25.91 -16.78
N HIS A 29 1.07 25.05 -16.13
CA HIS A 29 -0.34 24.85 -16.51
C HIS A 29 -1.18 26.11 -16.34
N LEU A 30 -1.00 26.89 -15.26
CA LEU A 30 -1.75 28.13 -15.03
C LEU A 30 -1.51 29.21 -16.10
N LYS A 31 -0.40 29.13 -16.86
CA LYS A 31 -0.14 30.02 -18.00
C LYS A 31 -1.09 29.73 -19.17
N THR A 32 -1.41 28.45 -19.39
CA THR A 32 -2.15 27.98 -20.57
C THR A 32 -3.61 27.64 -20.29
N GLN A 33 -3.90 27.13 -19.09
CA GLN A 33 -5.23 26.68 -18.66
C GLN A 33 -5.95 27.78 -17.88
N ARG A 34 -7.23 28.01 -18.19
CA ARG A 34 -8.04 29.04 -17.49
C ARG A 34 -8.55 28.59 -16.13
N LEU A 35 -8.78 27.29 -15.97
CA LEU A 35 -9.29 26.69 -14.75
C LEU A 35 -8.43 25.47 -14.40
N VAL A 36 -7.85 25.50 -13.21
CA VAL A 36 -7.14 24.37 -12.61
C VAL A 36 -7.81 24.05 -11.28
N THR A 37 -8.16 22.80 -11.05
CA THR A 37 -8.73 22.34 -9.78
C THR A 37 -7.79 21.37 -9.10
N LEU A 38 -7.30 21.73 -7.91
CA LEU A 38 -6.56 20.85 -7.03
C LEU A 38 -7.55 19.93 -6.32
N THR A 39 -7.52 18.64 -6.65
CA THR A 39 -8.29 17.58 -5.97
C THR A 39 -7.40 16.81 -5.01
N GLY A 40 -7.97 16.02 -4.10
CA GLY A 40 -7.18 15.21 -3.16
C GLY A 40 -7.84 15.03 -1.80
N ALA A 41 -7.32 14.09 -1.03
CA ALA A 41 -7.85 13.73 0.28
C ALA A 41 -7.86 14.90 1.28
N ALA A 42 -8.69 14.80 2.32
CA ALA A 42 -8.67 15.77 3.41
C ALA A 42 -7.28 15.83 4.06
N GLY A 43 -6.78 17.04 4.33
CA GLY A 43 -5.47 17.22 4.97
C GLY A 43 -4.24 16.99 4.08
N CYS A 44 -4.40 16.69 2.77
CA CYS A 44 -3.26 16.50 1.86
C CYS A 44 -2.49 17.80 1.51
N GLY A 45 -3.05 18.95 1.88
CA GLY A 45 -2.41 20.26 1.74
C GLY A 45 -2.83 21.10 0.52
N LYS A 46 -3.97 20.80 -0.13
CA LYS A 46 -4.48 21.54 -1.31
C LYS A 46 -4.46 23.07 -1.12
N THR A 47 -5.03 23.57 -0.03
CA THR A 47 -5.07 25.01 0.30
C THR A 47 -3.66 25.59 0.46
N ARG A 48 -2.76 24.89 1.17
CA ARG A 48 -1.35 25.30 1.32
C ARG A 48 -0.63 25.34 -0.03
N LEU A 49 -0.85 24.33 -0.89
CA LEU A 49 -0.26 24.28 -2.23
C LEU A 49 -0.78 25.42 -3.10
N ALA A 50 -2.09 25.70 -3.09
CA ALA A 50 -2.67 26.82 -3.83
C ALA A 50 -2.09 28.18 -3.41
N LEU A 51 -1.95 28.39 -2.09
CA LEU A 51 -1.33 29.61 -1.54
C LEU A 51 0.15 29.73 -1.93
N GLU A 52 0.90 28.63 -1.89
CA GLU A 52 2.32 28.61 -2.29
C GLU A 52 2.49 28.93 -3.78
N ILE A 53 1.67 28.33 -4.64
CA ILE A 53 1.64 28.62 -6.09
C ILE A 53 1.33 30.10 -6.32
N ALA A 54 0.31 30.63 -5.67
CA ALA A 54 -0.08 32.03 -5.83
C ALA A 54 0.98 33.00 -5.28
N ALA A 55 1.68 32.63 -4.21
CA ALA A 55 2.80 33.43 -3.70
C ALA A 55 3.98 33.47 -4.68
N ARG A 56 4.32 32.34 -5.33
CA ARG A 56 5.41 32.29 -6.32
C ARG A 56 5.07 32.95 -7.65
N GLN A 57 3.79 32.99 -8.03
CA GLN A 57 3.32 33.60 -9.28
C GLN A 57 2.78 35.02 -9.12
N SER A 58 2.88 35.64 -7.94
CA SER A 58 2.25 36.94 -7.70
C SER A 58 2.70 38.05 -8.65
N GLN A 59 3.89 37.91 -9.26
CA GLN A 59 4.44 38.86 -10.23
C GLN A 59 3.94 38.63 -11.67
N GLU A 60 3.36 37.46 -11.97
CA GLU A 60 2.86 37.14 -13.32
C GLU A 60 1.46 37.74 -13.58
N PHE A 61 0.73 38.10 -12.53
CA PHE A 61 -0.63 38.65 -12.59
C PHE A 61 -0.61 40.14 -12.21
N ALA A 62 -0.85 41.02 -13.19
CA ALA A 62 -0.73 42.47 -13.00
C ALA A 62 -1.73 43.04 -11.97
N ASP A 63 -2.91 42.43 -11.86
CA ASP A 63 -3.94 42.76 -10.86
C ASP A 63 -3.84 41.91 -9.60
N GLY A 64 -2.80 41.07 -9.49
CA GLY A 64 -2.42 40.33 -8.30
C GLY A 64 -3.12 38.98 -8.12
N THR A 65 -3.25 38.56 -6.86
CA THR A 65 -3.79 37.27 -6.44
C THR A 65 -4.85 37.47 -5.36
N CYS A 66 -5.97 36.75 -5.49
CA CYS A 66 -7.12 36.86 -4.59
C CYS A 66 -7.56 35.47 -4.11
N MET A 67 -7.64 35.26 -2.81
CA MET A 67 -8.16 34.03 -2.21
C MET A 67 -9.60 34.24 -1.73
N VAL A 68 -10.47 33.30 -2.09
CA VAL A 68 -11.88 33.26 -1.68
C VAL A 68 -12.09 32.01 -0.84
N GLU A 69 -12.16 32.19 0.47
CA GLU A 69 -12.44 31.12 1.41
C GLU A 69 -13.95 30.82 1.40
N LEU A 70 -14.36 29.70 0.81
CA LEU A 70 -15.76 29.27 0.79
C LEU A 70 -16.10 28.37 1.99
N GLY A 71 -15.10 28.04 2.81
CA GLY A 71 -15.23 27.02 3.83
C GLY A 71 -16.31 27.23 4.90
N GLY A 72 -16.64 28.48 5.21
CA GLY A 72 -17.71 28.82 6.16
C GLY A 72 -19.09 29.04 5.53
N LEU A 73 -19.19 28.91 4.20
CA LEU A 73 -20.40 29.21 3.45
C LEU A 73 -21.27 27.96 3.31
N THR A 74 -22.59 28.10 3.39
CA THR A 74 -23.53 26.98 3.20
C THR A 74 -24.53 27.21 2.08
N GLU A 75 -24.76 28.47 1.73
CA GLU A 75 -25.75 28.93 0.74
C GLU A 75 -25.07 29.11 -0.64
N PRO A 76 -25.41 28.30 -1.66
CA PRO A 76 -24.79 28.37 -3.00
C PRO A 76 -24.94 29.73 -3.70
N GLU A 77 -26.06 30.41 -3.50
CA GLU A 77 -26.36 31.73 -4.04
C GLU A 77 -25.39 32.82 -3.58
N LEU A 78 -24.72 32.63 -2.45
CA LEU A 78 -23.78 33.61 -1.89
C LEU A 78 -22.36 33.47 -2.42
N VAL A 79 -22.04 32.45 -3.22
CA VAL A 79 -20.68 32.22 -3.74
C VAL A 79 -20.17 33.42 -4.55
N ALA A 80 -20.99 33.96 -5.45
CA ALA A 80 -20.63 35.14 -6.23
C ALA A 80 -20.44 36.38 -5.35
N ASN A 81 -21.25 36.53 -4.29
CA ASN A 81 -21.11 37.64 -3.34
C ASN A 81 -19.79 37.55 -2.55
N GLN A 82 -19.37 36.34 -2.19
CA GLN A 82 -18.10 36.13 -1.49
C GLN A 82 -16.89 36.49 -2.36
N VAL A 83 -16.96 36.19 -3.66
CA VAL A 83 -15.94 36.57 -4.64
C VAL A 83 -15.89 38.07 -4.86
N ALA A 84 -17.06 38.71 -4.95
CA ALA A 84 -17.21 40.17 -5.02
C ALA A 84 -16.57 40.85 -3.80
N ALA A 85 -16.85 40.37 -2.60
CA ALA A 85 -16.24 40.87 -1.36
C ALA A 85 -14.71 40.68 -1.35
N ALA A 86 -14.22 39.50 -1.73
CA ALA A 86 -12.78 39.19 -1.74
C ALA A 86 -12.02 40.05 -2.77
N THR A 87 -12.58 40.24 -3.96
CA THR A 87 -12.00 41.10 -5.01
C THR A 87 -12.17 42.59 -4.75
N GLY A 88 -13.02 42.98 -3.79
CA GLY A 88 -13.35 44.38 -3.50
C GLY A 88 -14.23 45.02 -4.57
N LEU A 89 -14.97 44.21 -5.32
CA LEU A 89 -15.93 44.63 -6.33
C LEU A 89 -17.31 44.58 -5.72
N LEU A 90 -17.88 45.73 -5.39
CA LEU A 90 -19.28 45.85 -4.94
C LEU A 90 -20.07 46.61 -6.02
N ASP A 91 -21.33 46.26 -6.19
CA ASP A 91 -22.24 46.93 -7.13
C ASP A 91 -23.62 47.07 -6.48
N ASP A 92 -24.15 48.30 -6.46
CA ASP A 92 -25.44 48.63 -5.85
C ASP A 92 -26.63 48.42 -6.82
N ARG A 93 -26.35 47.95 -8.05
CA ARG A 93 -27.35 47.73 -9.10
C ARG A 93 -28.01 46.35 -8.97
N VAL A 94 -29.33 46.28 -9.18
CA VAL A 94 -30.10 45.02 -9.16
C VAL A 94 -29.83 44.23 -10.45
N ARG A 95 -28.81 43.36 -10.43
CA ARG A 95 -28.50 42.39 -11.49
C ARG A 95 -27.79 41.14 -10.93
N PRO A 96 -27.70 40.03 -11.67
CA PRO A 96 -26.97 38.85 -11.21
C PRO A 96 -25.49 39.16 -10.91
N MET A 97 -25.02 38.80 -9.71
CA MET A 97 -23.66 39.11 -9.24
C MET A 97 -22.57 38.48 -10.13
N ILE A 98 -22.85 37.30 -10.69
CA ILE A 98 -21.94 36.59 -11.60
C ILE A 98 -21.67 37.36 -12.91
N GLU A 99 -22.70 37.97 -13.50
CA GLU A 99 -22.56 38.81 -14.68
C GLU A 99 -21.80 40.10 -14.36
N MET A 100 -22.03 40.63 -13.15
CA MET A 100 -21.30 41.80 -12.68
C MET A 100 -19.81 41.55 -12.56
N LEU A 101 -19.43 40.43 -11.94
CA LEU A 101 -18.04 40.01 -11.82
C LEU A 101 -17.40 39.80 -13.19
N ALA A 102 -18.10 39.14 -14.13
CA ALA A 102 -17.58 38.91 -15.48
C ALA A 102 -17.23 40.21 -16.21
N GLU A 103 -18.11 41.22 -16.15
CA GLU A 103 -17.86 42.54 -16.76
C GLU A 103 -16.69 43.27 -16.07
N ARG A 104 -16.63 43.27 -14.73
CA ARG A 104 -15.60 44.02 -13.99
C ARG A 104 -14.22 43.36 -13.99
N LEU A 105 -14.16 42.05 -14.21
CA LEU A 105 -12.92 41.25 -14.28
C LEU A 105 -12.45 40.99 -15.71
N GLN A 106 -13.22 41.39 -16.73
CA GLN A 106 -12.95 41.11 -18.14
C GLN A 106 -11.50 41.44 -18.57
N ASP A 107 -11.03 42.64 -18.23
CA ASP A 107 -9.71 43.14 -18.61
C ASP A 107 -8.64 42.95 -17.51
N ARG A 108 -8.96 42.26 -16.42
CA ARG A 108 -8.03 42.08 -15.29
C ARG A 108 -7.18 40.82 -15.44
N SER A 109 -5.87 40.98 -15.28
CA SER A 109 -4.90 39.89 -15.13
C SER A 109 -4.81 39.49 -13.66
N LEU A 110 -5.72 38.60 -13.25
CA LEU A 110 -5.90 38.19 -11.85
C LEU A 110 -5.84 36.66 -11.73
N LEU A 111 -5.20 36.17 -10.68
CA LEU A 111 -5.35 34.78 -10.23
C LEU A 111 -6.37 34.73 -9.07
N LEU A 112 -7.50 34.09 -9.33
CA LEU A 112 -8.57 33.86 -8.37
C LEU A 112 -8.46 32.45 -7.79
N ILE A 113 -8.27 32.33 -6.48
CA ILE A 113 -8.25 31.05 -5.79
C ILE A 113 -9.61 30.84 -5.12
N LEU A 114 -10.29 29.75 -5.47
CA LEU A 114 -11.54 29.33 -4.83
C LEU A 114 -11.21 28.17 -3.88
N ASP A 115 -11.21 28.41 -2.57
CA ASP A 115 -10.82 27.39 -1.60
C ASP A 115 -12.04 26.65 -1.05
N ASN A 116 -11.92 25.31 -0.99
CA ASN A 116 -12.88 24.39 -0.37
C ASN A 116 -14.23 24.29 -1.11
N CYS A 117 -14.21 24.11 -2.43
CA CYS A 117 -15.40 24.11 -3.30
C CYS A 117 -16.34 22.89 -3.13
N GLU A 118 -15.92 21.81 -2.48
CA GLU A 118 -16.61 20.50 -2.50
C GLU A 118 -18.06 20.49 -2.01
N HIS A 119 -18.46 21.47 -1.20
CA HIS A 119 -19.81 21.58 -0.65
C HIS A 119 -20.73 22.49 -1.48
N LEU A 120 -20.17 23.22 -2.45
CA LEU A 120 -20.85 24.20 -3.30
C LEU A 120 -20.49 24.01 -4.78
N LEU A 121 -20.23 22.76 -5.20
CA LEU A 121 -19.69 22.44 -6.52
C LEU A 121 -20.48 23.06 -7.66
N GLY A 122 -21.81 22.92 -7.66
CA GLY A 122 -22.66 23.45 -8.74
C GLY A 122 -22.55 24.98 -8.90
N ALA A 123 -22.52 25.72 -7.79
CA ALA A 123 -22.35 27.17 -7.80
C ALA A 123 -20.93 27.59 -8.18
N CYS A 124 -19.91 26.89 -7.67
CA CYS A 124 -18.51 27.14 -8.02
C CYS A 124 -18.24 26.85 -9.51
N ALA A 125 -18.79 25.75 -10.03
CA ALA A 125 -18.68 25.38 -11.44
C ALA A 125 -19.34 26.41 -12.35
N SER A 126 -20.56 26.85 -12.00
CA SER A 126 -21.29 27.88 -12.75
C SER A 126 -20.53 29.21 -12.77
N LEU A 127 -19.99 29.65 -11.63
CA LEU A 127 -19.13 30.83 -11.53
C LEU A 127 -17.87 30.68 -12.38
N ALA A 128 -17.14 29.57 -12.21
CA ALA A 128 -15.89 29.31 -12.91
C ALA A 128 -16.08 29.25 -14.43
N ASP A 129 -17.17 28.66 -14.93
CA ASP A 129 -17.50 28.60 -16.36
C ASP A 129 -17.75 30.01 -16.93
N VAL A 130 -18.60 30.81 -16.29
CA VAL A 130 -18.91 32.17 -16.76
C VAL A 130 -17.67 33.06 -16.75
N LEU A 131 -16.89 33.05 -15.67
CA LEU A 131 -15.67 33.85 -15.57
C LEU A 131 -14.60 33.38 -16.56
N SER A 132 -14.42 32.06 -16.72
CA SER A 132 -13.42 31.52 -17.65
C SER A 132 -13.75 31.83 -19.10
N ARG A 133 -15.03 31.97 -19.48
CA ARG A 133 -15.43 32.36 -20.84
C ARG A 133 -15.23 33.85 -21.12
N ASN A 134 -15.63 34.69 -20.18
CA ASN A 134 -15.70 36.15 -20.40
C ASN A 134 -14.43 36.90 -20.03
N CYS A 135 -13.56 36.35 -19.19
CA CYS A 135 -12.36 37.03 -18.70
C CYS A 135 -11.07 36.31 -19.20
N PRO A 136 -10.52 36.68 -20.38
CA PRO A 136 -9.41 35.93 -21.00
C PRO A 136 -8.09 35.98 -20.21
N ALA A 137 -7.87 37.04 -19.44
CA ALA A 137 -6.68 37.23 -18.60
C ALA A 137 -6.85 36.73 -17.15
N LEU A 138 -8.05 36.29 -16.78
CA LEU A 138 -8.32 35.69 -15.48
C LEU A 138 -7.89 34.22 -15.46
N ARG A 139 -7.35 33.77 -14.33
CA ARG A 139 -7.07 32.36 -14.04
C ARG A 139 -7.75 31.96 -12.76
N VAL A 140 -8.37 30.79 -12.74
CA VAL A 140 -9.05 30.22 -11.58
C VAL A 140 -8.27 29.00 -11.10
N LEU A 141 -7.88 29.02 -9.83
CA LEU A 141 -7.29 27.89 -9.11
C LEU A 141 -8.26 27.46 -8.01
N ALA A 142 -8.98 26.37 -8.22
CA ALA A 142 -9.89 25.85 -7.21
C ALA A 142 -9.20 24.80 -6.32
N THR A 143 -9.58 24.72 -5.05
CA THR A 143 -9.28 23.58 -4.19
C THR A 143 -10.59 22.87 -3.86
N SER A 144 -10.63 21.57 -4.09
CA SER A 144 -11.84 20.77 -3.89
C SER A 144 -11.46 19.33 -3.56
N ARG A 145 -12.43 18.53 -3.12
CA ARG A 145 -12.25 17.08 -2.99
C ARG A 145 -12.45 16.35 -4.32
N GLU A 146 -13.38 16.86 -5.12
CA GLU A 146 -13.73 16.34 -6.45
C GLU A 146 -13.71 17.46 -7.50
N PRO A 147 -13.58 17.15 -8.80
CA PRO A 147 -13.56 18.15 -9.87
C PRO A 147 -14.82 19.01 -9.87
N LEU A 148 -14.74 20.24 -10.40
CA LEU A 148 -15.90 21.10 -10.58
C LEU A 148 -16.82 20.63 -11.73
N GLY A 149 -16.27 19.88 -12.69
CA GLY A 149 -17.00 19.35 -13.84
C GLY A 149 -17.23 20.39 -14.95
N VAL A 150 -16.31 21.35 -15.09
CA VAL A 150 -16.43 22.43 -16.09
C VAL A 150 -15.62 22.09 -17.35
N THR A 151 -16.15 22.41 -18.54
CA THR A 151 -15.43 22.21 -19.79
C THR A 151 -14.12 23.01 -19.82
N GLY A 152 -12.99 22.33 -20.09
CA GLY A 152 -11.67 22.95 -20.09
C GLY A 152 -11.02 23.04 -18.70
N GLU A 153 -11.60 22.39 -17.68
CA GLU A 153 -10.99 22.19 -16.38
C GLU A 153 -9.79 21.25 -16.47
N LEU A 154 -8.65 21.69 -15.97
CA LEU A 154 -7.53 20.80 -15.66
C LEU A 154 -7.63 20.34 -14.21
N THR A 155 -7.90 19.05 -14.00
CA THR A 155 -7.88 18.43 -12.67
C THR A 155 -6.48 17.98 -12.31
N TRP A 156 -5.95 18.45 -11.18
CA TRP A 156 -4.67 18.03 -10.63
C TRP A 156 -4.85 17.35 -9.27
N GLN A 157 -4.54 16.06 -9.21
CA GLN A 157 -4.65 15.28 -7.97
C GLN A 157 -3.44 15.53 -7.06
N VAL A 158 -3.69 16.15 -5.91
CA VAL A 158 -2.70 16.38 -4.86
C VAL A 158 -2.56 15.12 -4.02
N ALA A 159 -1.60 14.26 -4.41
CA ALA A 159 -1.22 13.06 -3.66
C ALA A 159 -0.60 13.44 -2.29
N PRO A 160 -0.68 12.61 -1.25
CA PRO A 160 0.08 12.81 0.01
C PRO A 160 1.59 12.90 -0.21
N LEU A 161 2.36 13.32 0.80
CA LEU A 161 3.81 13.38 0.70
C LEU A 161 4.41 11.97 0.59
N GLY A 162 5.44 11.80 -0.24
CA GLY A 162 6.12 10.51 -0.38
C GLY A 162 6.64 9.99 0.96
N THR A 163 6.36 8.74 1.28
CA THR A 163 6.78 8.08 2.52
C THR A 163 8.06 7.26 2.31
N PRO A 164 8.94 7.16 3.33
CA PRO A 164 10.17 6.37 3.21
C PRO A 164 9.87 4.87 3.26
N ASP A 165 10.53 4.09 2.40
CA ASP A 165 10.50 2.63 2.45
C ASP A 165 11.35 2.12 3.63
N PRO A 166 10.78 1.42 4.63
CA PRO A 166 11.51 0.97 5.81
C PRO A 166 12.68 0.04 5.50
N GLU A 167 12.58 -0.79 4.45
CA GLU A 167 13.64 -1.75 4.11
C GLU A 167 14.83 -1.05 3.44
N ARG A 168 14.59 0.09 2.79
CA ARG A 168 15.61 0.87 2.06
C ARG A 168 16.14 2.06 2.84
N THR A 169 15.46 2.47 3.90
CA THR A 169 15.77 3.67 4.68
C THR A 169 16.48 3.28 5.98
N THR A 170 17.79 3.04 5.89
CA THR A 170 18.62 2.62 7.02
C THR A 170 19.49 3.75 7.59
N THR A 171 19.48 4.92 6.94
CA THR A 171 20.30 6.08 7.35
C THR A 171 19.51 7.38 7.40
N LEU A 172 19.95 8.31 8.25
CA LEU A 172 19.37 9.66 8.35
C LEU A 172 19.33 10.40 7.01
N THR A 173 20.40 10.30 6.22
CA THR A 173 20.48 10.98 4.91
C THR A 173 19.45 10.44 3.93
N GLN A 174 19.15 9.14 3.95
CA GLN A 174 18.08 8.56 3.12
C GLN A 174 16.71 9.03 3.60
N ALA A 175 16.48 9.04 4.91
CA ALA A 175 15.20 9.45 5.49
C ALA A 175 14.85 10.90 5.18
N LEU A 176 15.83 11.81 5.26
CA LEU A 176 15.65 13.24 5.00
C LEU A 176 15.38 13.59 3.53
N ARG A 177 15.50 12.62 2.61
CA ARG A 177 15.03 12.79 1.21
C ARG A 177 13.52 12.70 1.07
N SER A 178 12.83 12.13 2.07
CA SER A 178 11.38 12.04 2.10
C SER A 178 10.78 13.33 2.66
N ASP A 179 9.86 13.94 1.91
CA ASP A 179 9.15 15.15 2.32
C ASP A 179 8.31 14.92 3.58
N SER A 180 7.74 13.72 3.76
CA SER A 180 6.97 13.37 4.98
C SER A 180 7.84 13.38 6.24
N VAL A 181 9.08 12.89 6.15
CA VAL A 181 10.05 12.91 7.27
C VAL A 181 10.52 14.33 7.56
N ARG A 182 10.82 15.11 6.50
CA ARG A 182 11.19 16.52 6.65
C ARG A 182 10.10 17.33 7.32
N LEU A 183 8.85 17.17 6.89
CA LEU A 183 7.71 17.86 7.49
C LEU A 183 7.57 17.46 8.96
N LEU A 184 7.60 16.16 9.28
CA LEU A 184 7.54 15.69 10.66
C LEU A 184 8.64 16.33 11.52
N LEU A 185 9.88 16.37 11.03
CA LEU A 185 11.02 16.95 11.75
C LEU A 185 10.84 18.45 12.00
N GLU A 186 10.49 19.23 10.97
CA GLU A 186 10.30 20.67 11.13
C GLU A 186 9.19 21.00 12.14
N ARG A 187 8.09 20.24 12.09
CA ARG A 187 6.95 20.42 13.00
C ARG A 187 7.24 19.91 14.40
N ALA A 188 8.08 18.88 14.51
CA ALA A 188 8.57 18.38 15.79
C ALA A 188 9.44 19.43 16.49
N GLN A 189 10.31 20.12 15.75
CA GLN A 189 11.18 21.17 16.29
C GLN A 189 10.40 22.38 16.80
N LEU A 190 9.31 22.76 16.11
CA LEU A 190 8.39 23.80 16.59
C LEU A 190 7.60 23.37 17.84
N SER A 191 7.33 22.07 17.96
CA SER A 191 6.56 21.53 19.08
C SER A 191 7.43 21.31 20.32
N ARG A 192 8.63 20.76 20.14
CA ARG A 192 9.65 20.49 21.17
C ARG A 192 11.00 21.05 20.69
N PRO A 193 11.36 22.29 21.10
CA PRO A 193 12.66 22.87 20.78
C PRO A 193 13.79 21.94 21.22
N GLY A 194 14.71 21.61 20.31
CA GLY A 194 15.80 20.65 20.53
C GLY A 194 15.52 19.21 20.10
N PHE A 195 14.32 18.90 19.58
CA PHE A 195 14.09 17.61 18.94
C PHE A 195 14.99 17.45 17.70
N ALA A 196 15.69 16.31 17.63
CA ALA A 196 16.53 15.93 16.51
C ALA A 196 16.23 14.49 16.09
N LEU A 197 16.25 14.25 14.79
CA LEU A 197 16.21 12.90 14.24
C LEU A 197 17.60 12.26 14.43
N THR A 198 17.63 11.08 15.03
CA THR A 198 18.84 10.31 15.35
C THR A 198 18.72 8.91 14.76
N GLN A 199 19.82 8.15 14.69
CA GLN A 199 19.76 6.78 14.18
C GLN A 199 18.86 5.88 15.05
N ASP A 200 18.79 6.15 16.36
CA ASP A 200 18.02 5.34 17.30
C ASP A 200 16.50 5.51 17.11
N ASN A 201 16.06 6.75 16.83
CA ASN A 201 14.63 7.07 16.69
C ASN A 201 14.12 7.06 15.23
N LEU A 202 15.03 6.83 14.28
CA LEU A 202 14.73 6.79 12.86
C LEU A 202 13.66 5.74 12.48
N PRO A 203 13.72 4.47 12.96
CA PRO A 203 12.70 3.48 12.62
C PRO A 203 11.29 3.91 13.04
N ALA A 204 11.16 4.53 14.21
CA ALA A 204 9.89 5.05 14.70
C ALA A 204 9.36 6.22 13.85
N ALA A 205 10.23 7.15 13.46
CA ALA A 205 9.83 8.27 12.58
C ALA A 205 9.36 7.77 11.20
N VAL A 206 10.08 6.82 10.60
CA VAL A 206 9.69 6.15 9.34
C VAL A 206 8.33 5.48 9.48
N GLN A 207 8.12 4.76 10.59
CA GLN A 207 6.86 4.08 10.88
C GLN A 207 5.70 5.06 11.04
N VAL A 208 5.90 6.20 11.73
CA VAL A 208 4.89 7.26 11.85
C VAL A 208 4.55 7.85 10.49
N CYS A 209 5.55 8.20 9.67
CA CYS A 209 5.31 8.77 8.34
C CYS A 209 4.52 7.81 7.44
N ARG A 210 4.87 6.52 7.48
CA ARG A 210 4.19 5.48 6.70
C ARG A 210 2.74 5.27 7.15
N ARG A 211 2.50 5.17 8.46
CA ARG A 211 1.16 4.91 9.02
C ARG A 211 0.21 6.08 8.89
N LEU A 212 0.74 7.30 8.83
CA LEU A 212 -0.04 8.50 8.56
C LEU A 212 -0.12 8.82 7.06
N ASP A 213 0.25 7.85 6.21
CA ASP A 213 0.20 7.92 4.74
C ASP A 213 0.88 9.16 4.13
N GLY A 214 1.84 9.77 4.84
CA GLY A 214 2.42 11.04 4.41
C GLY A 214 1.44 12.22 4.36
N VAL A 215 0.26 12.11 4.98
CA VAL A 215 -0.76 13.19 5.01
C VAL A 215 -0.22 14.35 5.87
N PRO A 216 0.02 15.55 5.29
CA PRO A 216 0.63 16.66 6.01
C PRO A 216 -0.06 17.03 7.31
N LEU A 217 -1.40 17.12 7.31
CA LEU A 217 -2.16 17.46 8.52
C LEU A 217 -1.96 16.41 9.63
N ALA A 218 -1.95 15.13 9.27
CA ALA A 218 -1.75 14.04 10.22
C ALA A 218 -0.35 14.09 10.84
N LEU A 219 0.68 14.36 10.01
CA LEU A 219 2.07 14.53 10.45
C LEU A 219 2.23 15.75 11.36
N GLU A 220 1.57 16.87 11.05
CA GLU A 220 1.55 18.07 11.89
C GLU A 220 0.93 17.79 13.26
N LEU A 221 -0.18 17.04 13.31
CA LEU A 221 -0.86 16.65 14.54
C LEU A 221 -0.01 15.67 15.37
N ALA A 222 0.65 14.69 14.73
CA ALA A 222 1.56 13.78 15.40
C ALA A 222 2.78 14.52 15.97
N ALA A 223 3.38 15.44 15.20
CA ALA A 223 4.47 16.28 15.66
C ALA A 223 4.10 17.11 16.90
N ALA A 224 2.88 17.64 16.95
CA ALA A 224 2.38 18.38 18.11
C ALA A 224 2.35 17.54 19.40
N ARG A 225 2.21 16.21 19.30
CA ARG A 225 2.23 15.29 20.45
C ARG A 225 3.62 15.03 21.01
N LEU A 226 4.69 15.40 20.31
CA LEU A 226 6.07 15.24 20.80
C LEU A 226 6.39 16.12 22.02
N ARG A 227 5.49 17.03 22.40
CA ARG A 227 5.51 17.75 23.68
C ARG A 227 5.32 16.86 24.89
N VAL A 228 4.60 15.75 24.72
CA VAL A 228 4.14 14.88 25.82
C VAL A 228 4.47 13.40 25.62
N LEU A 229 4.75 12.97 24.38
CA LEU A 229 5.10 11.60 24.03
C LEU A 229 6.44 11.56 23.28
N SER A 230 7.16 10.43 23.37
CA SER A 230 8.28 10.15 22.47
C SER A 230 7.80 9.77 21.07
N ILE A 231 8.70 9.75 20.07
CA ILE A 231 8.32 9.36 18.71
C ILE A 231 8.02 7.87 18.60
N GLU A 232 8.71 7.03 19.38
CA GLU A 232 8.48 5.60 19.53
C GLU A 232 7.09 5.34 20.12
N GLU A 233 6.75 6.09 21.16
CA GLU A 233 5.44 6.07 21.80
C GLU A 233 4.29 6.47 20.87
N ILE A 234 4.53 7.45 19.98
CA ILE A 234 3.58 7.83 18.93
C ILE A 234 3.49 6.73 17.87
N ALA A 235 4.62 6.16 17.44
CA ALA A 235 4.66 5.08 16.46
C ALA A 235 3.81 3.89 16.92
N THR A 236 3.94 3.47 18.18
CA THR A 236 3.13 2.39 18.77
C THR A 236 1.64 2.74 18.80
N ARG A 237 1.26 3.97 19.18
CA ARG A 237 -0.16 4.33 19.38
C ARG A 237 -0.92 4.70 18.10
N VAL A 238 -0.24 5.26 17.10
CA VAL A 238 -0.81 5.50 15.76
C VAL A 238 -1.22 4.19 15.08
N SER A 239 -0.61 3.08 15.51
CA SER A 239 -1.00 1.72 15.12
C SER A 239 -2.44 1.37 15.47
N ASP A 240 -2.93 1.91 16.58
CA ASP A 240 -4.08 1.33 17.29
C ASP A 240 -5.28 2.30 17.32
N HIS A 241 -5.06 3.63 17.35
CA HIS A 241 -6.15 4.59 17.54
C HIS A 241 -5.94 5.97 16.88
N LEU A 242 -6.83 6.34 15.94
CA LEU A 242 -6.92 7.71 15.40
C LEU A 242 -7.26 8.77 16.46
N SER A 243 -7.78 8.38 17.62
CA SER A 243 -8.14 9.28 18.73
C SER A 243 -6.95 10.06 19.29
N LEU A 244 -5.72 9.57 19.08
CA LEU A 244 -4.50 10.29 19.43
C LEU A 244 -4.36 11.62 18.65
N LEU A 245 -5.05 11.78 17.52
CA LEU A 245 -5.00 12.98 16.68
C LEU A 245 -6.16 13.97 16.95
N ASP A 246 -7.01 13.71 17.95
CA ASP A 246 -8.26 14.47 18.17
C ASP A 246 -8.13 15.79 18.95
N SER A 247 -6.99 16.10 19.59
CA SER A 247 -6.91 17.21 20.55
C SER A 247 -5.74 18.19 20.36
N GLY A 248 -5.32 18.45 19.12
CA GLY A 248 -4.12 19.25 18.83
C GLY A 248 -4.30 20.76 18.65
N ALA A 249 -5.29 21.23 17.86
CA ALA A 249 -5.34 22.63 17.42
C ALA A 249 -6.57 23.40 17.94
N ARG A 250 -6.32 24.55 18.60
CA ARG A 250 -7.37 25.49 19.05
C ARG A 250 -7.69 26.60 18.03
N ALA A 251 -6.93 26.70 16.93
CA ALA A 251 -7.10 27.71 15.89
C ALA A 251 -7.47 27.04 14.54
N GLY A 252 -8.45 27.60 13.83
CA GLY A 252 -9.01 27.08 12.57
C GLY A 252 -10.47 26.59 12.71
N PRO A 253 -11.23 26.49 11.60
CA PRO A 253 -12.60 25.93 11.59
C PRO A 253 -12.66 24.56 12.26
N ALA A 254 -13.80 24.20 12.89
CA ALA A 254 -13.99 22.96 13.65
C ALA A 254 -13.45 21.69 12.97
N ARG A 255 -13.70 21.59 11.66
CA ARG A 255 -13.28 20.51 10.77
C ARG A 255 -11.78 20.42 10.47
N GLN A 256 -11.01 21.49 10.68
CA GLN A 256 -9.54 21.50 10.52
C GLN A 256 -8.80 21.25 11.84
N ARG A 257 -9.54 21.10 12.96
CA ARG A 257 -8.96 20.94 14.31
C ARG A 257 -8.48 19.52 14.62
N SER A 258 -9.02 18.50 13.95
CA SER A 258 -8.51 17.12 14.00
C SER A 258 -8.65 16.42 12.65
N LEU A 259 -7.78 15.43 12.41
CA LEU A 259 -7.90 14.56 11.23
C LEU A 259 -9.26 13.86 11.21
N ARG A 260 -9.77 13.44 12.38
CA ARG A 260 -11.09 12.82 12.51
C ARG A 260 -12.20 13.76 12.08
N ALA A 261 -12.20 15.02 12.52
CA ALA A 261 -13.22 15.99 12.10
C ALA A 261 -13.21 16.27 10.59
N ALA A 262 -12.03 16.22 9.95
CA ALA A 262 -11.89 16.36 8.51
C ALA A 262 -12.41 15.11 7.75
N ILE A 263 -12.21 13.92 8.32
CA ILE A 263 -12.72 12.65 7.80
C ILE A 263 -14.24 12.53 8.04
N ASP A 264 -14.76 12.88 9.23
CA ASP A 264 -16.19 12.90 9.57
C ASP A 264 -16.95 13.78 8.58
N TRP A 265 -16.50 15.02 8.37
CA TRP A 265 -17.06 15.90 7.35
C TRP A 265 -17.01 15.27 5.95
N SER A 266 -15.89 14.61 5.64
CA SER A 266 -15.71 13.98 4.34
C SER A 266 -16.64 12.80 4.10
N TYR A 267 -16.98 12.08 5.17
CA TYR A 267 -17.89 10.94 5.21
C TYR A 267 -19.36 11.39 5.22
N ASP A 268 -19.68 12.50 5.90
CA ASP A 268 -21.04 13.04 5.97
C ASP A 268 -21.54 13.55 4.61
N LEU A 269 -20.65 13.92 3.70
CA LEU A 269 -20.98 14.28 2.31
C LEU A 269 -21.27 13.08 1.40
N LEU A 270 -21.02 11.84 1.86
CA LEU A 270 -21.31 10.64 1.09
C LEU A 270 -22.80 10.28 1.16
N SER A 271 -23.34 9.81 0.04
CA SER A 271 -24.63 9.15 -0.01
C SER A 271 -24.60 7.82 0.76
N GLU A 272 -25.76 7.31 1.15
CA GLU A 272 -25.85 6.06 1.92
C GLU A 272 -25.17 4.85 1.23
N PRO A 273 -25.33 4.62 -0.09
CA PRO A 273 -24.60 3.55 -0.79
C PRO A 273 -23.08 3.74 -0.79
N GLU A 274 -22.61 4.98 -0.90
CA GLU A 274 -21.18 5.31 -0.86
C GLU A 274 -20.60 5.09 0.55
N ARG A 275 -21.33 5.46 1.61
CA ARG A 275 -20.93 5.22 3.01
C ARG A 275 -20.80 3.72 3.28
N LEU A 276 -21.79 2.93 2.84
CA LEU A 276 -21.77 1.48 2.97
C LEU A 276 -20.56 0.90 2.24
N PHE A 277 -20.37 1.24 0.96
CA PHE A 277 -19.25 0.76 0.16
C PHE A 277 -17.89 1.16 0.76
N PHE A 278 -17.72 2.42 1.16
CA PHE A 278 -16.53 2.92 1.83
C PHE A 278 -16.21 2.13 3.11
N SER A 279 -17.21 1.88 3.96
CA SER A 279 -17.01 1.08 5.18
C SER A 279 -16.60 -0.35 4.87
N ARG A 280 -17.13 -0.96 3.81
CA ARG A 280 -16.76 -2.32 3.40
C ARG A 280 -15.37 -2.41 2.76
N LEU A 281 -14.94 -1.39 2.01
CA LEU A 281 -13.57 -1.32 1.47
C LEU A 281 -12.51 -1.34 2.58
N SER A 282 -12.85 -0.97 3.82
CA SER A 282 -11.92 -1.01 4.95
C SER A 282 -11.42 -2.40 5.32
N VAL A 283 -12.06 -3.47 4.82
CA VAL A 283 -11.64 -4.86 5.03
C VAL A 283 -10.32 -5.18 4.33
N PHE A 284 -10.02 -4.49 3.21
CA PHE A 284 -8.77 -4.67 2.49
C PHE A 284 -7.64 -3.99 3.26
N ALA A 285 -6.59 -4.76 3.57
CA ALA A 285 -5.36 -4.24 4.15
C ALA A 285 -4.37 -3.93 3.03
N GLY A 286 -4.04 -2.64 2.85
CA GLY A 286 -3.25 -2.15 1.73
C GLY A 286 -4.12 -1.81 0.51
N GLY A 287 -3.68 -2.24 -0.68
CA GLY A 287 -4.41 -2.01 -1.93
C GLY A 287 -5.39 -3.15 -2.28
N PHE A 288 -6.18 -2.94 -3.33
CA PHE A 288 -7.11 -3.92 -3.88
C PHE A 288 -7.35 -3.69 -5.38
N THR A 289 -7.86 -4.70 -6.06
CA THR A 289 -8.29 -4.63 -7.46
C THR A 289 -9.81 -4.45 -7.55
N LEU A 290 -10.32 -4.04 -8.71
CA LEU A 290 -11.76 -4.00 -8.94
C LEU A 290 -12.41 -5.38 -8.75
N GLU A 291 -11.77 -6.44 -9.27
CA GLU A 291 -12.22 -7.84 -9.10
C GLU A 291 -12.38 -8.20 -7.62
N ALA A 292 -11.39 -7.85 -6.79
CA ALA A 292 -11.47 -8.10 -5.35
C ALA A 292 -12.63 -7.33 -4.70
N ALA A 293 -12.82 -6.05 -5.06
CA ALA A 293 -13.93 -5.24 -4.56
C ALA A 293 -15.28 -5.82 -4.97
N GLU A 294 -15.43 -6.29 -6.22
CA GLU A 294 -16.65 -6.88 -6.76
C GLU A 294 -17.01 -8.22 -6.13
N GLU A 295 -16.05 -8.98 -5.61
CA GLU A 295 -16.30 -10.28 -4.99
C GLU A 295 -16.52 -10.18 -3.48
N VAL A 296 -15.79 -9.29 -2.81
CA VAL A 296 -15.80 -9.18 -1.34
C VAL A 296 -16.89 -8.26 -0.83
N THR A 297 -17.10 -7.09 -1.45
CA THR A 297 -17.94 -6.02 -0.89
C THR A 297 -19.46 -6.11 -1.11
N PRO A 298 -20.01 -6.83 -2.12
CA PRO A 298 -21.46 -6.92 -2.29
C PRO A 298 -22.20 -7.59 -1.13
N GLY A 299 -23.51 -7.43 -1.06
CA GLY A 299 -24.38 -8.01 -0.03
C GLY A 299 -25.34 -7.00 0.59
N GLY A 300 -26.47 -7.47 1.12
CA GLY A 300 -27.54 -6.59 1.59
C GLY A 300 -28.09 -5.74 0.44
N THR A 301 -28.01 -4.42 0.56
CA THR A 301 -28.47 -3.45 -0.45
C THR A 301 -27.44 -3.12 -1.53
N LEU A 302 -26.19 -3.61 -1.40
CA LEU A 302 -25.12 -3.34 -2.36
C LEU A 302 -24.97 -4.50 -3.34
N GLU A 303 -25.31 -4.26 -4.60
CA GLU A 303 -25.17 -5.22 -5.71
C GLU A 303 -23.83 -5.06 -6.46
N THR A 304 -23.27 -6.17 -6.97
CA THR A 304 -22.00 -6.18 -7.71
C THR A 304 -21.97 -5.18 -8.87
N ARG A 305 -23.07 -5.04 -9.61
CA ARG A 305 -23.16 -4.11 -10.76
C ARG A 305 -22.95 -2.63 -10.39
N HIS A 306 -23.11 -2.26 -9.12
CA HIS A 306 -22.92 -0.88 -8.66
C HIS A 306 -21.50 -0.61 -8.13
N VAL A 307 -20.66 -1.64 -7.98
CA VAL A 307 -19.32 -1.51 -7.36
C VAL A 307 -18.41 -0.58 -8.17
N LEU A 308 -18.39 -0.73 -9.50
CA LEU A 308 -17.56 0.12 -10.36
C LEU A 308 -17.96 1.60 -10.25
N ASP A 309 -19.25 1.91 -10.34
CA ASP A 309 -19.76 3.29 -10.24
C ASP A 309 -19.49 3.90 -8.86
N LEU A 310 -19.66 3.12 -7.79
CA LEU A 310 -19.37 3.57 -6.42
C LEU A 310 -17.86 3.78 -6.22
N LEU A 311 -17.02 2.91 -6.79
CA LEU A 311 -15.57 3.06 -6.75
C LEU A 311 -15.12 4.31 -7.50
N ALA A 312 -15.66 4.57 -8.68
CA ALA A 312 -15.39 5.80 -9.43
C ALA A 312 -15.73 7.04 -8.60
N ARG A 313 -16.92 7.08 -7.98
CA ARG A 313 -17.31 8.21 -7.10
C ARG A 313 -16.40 8.38 -5.89
N LEU A 314 -15.95 7.28 -5.25
CA LEU A 314 -15.02 7.38 -4.12
C LEU A 314 -13.61 7.83 -4.55
N VAL A 315 -13.19 7.48 -5.78
CA VAL A 315 -11.96 8.00 -6.39
C VAL A 315 -12.10 9.49 -6.69
N ASP A 316 -13.21 9.92 -7.30
CA ASP A 316 -13.49 11.33 -7.60
C ASP A 316 -13.48 12.17 -6.31
N LYS A 317 -14.05 11.64 -5.22
CA LYS A 317 -14.08 12.26 -3.88
C LYS A 317 -12.77 12.11 -3.10
N SER A 318 -11.74 11.58 -3.74
CA SER A 318 -10.40 11.36 -3.19
C SER A 318 -10.37 10.58 -1.87
N LEU A 319 -11.34 9.68 -1.67
CA LEU A 319 -11.36 8.74 -0.55
C LEU A 319 -10.59 7.46 -0.90
N VAL A 320 -10.59 7.09 -2.19
CA VAL A 320 -9.80 6.00 -2.74
C VAL A 320 -8.75 6.57 -3.70
N GLN A 321 -7.51 6.10 -3.59
CA GLN A 321 -6.42 6.46 -4.50
C GLN A 321 -6.23 5.38 -5.56
N VAL A 322 -5.74 5.80 -6.73
CA VAL A 322 -5.28 4.89 -7.78
C VAL A 322 -3.75 4.83 -7.68
N GLU A 323 -3.19 3.67 -7.33
CA GLU A 323 -1.74 3.52 -7.10
C GLU A 323 -0.98 3.17 -8.39
N GLU A 324 -1.49 2.23 -9.17
CA GLU A 324 -0.80 1.72 -10.36
C GLU A 324 -1.78 1.54 -11.53
N LEU A 325 -1.40 2.11 -12.67
CA LEU A 325 -2.00 1.86 -13.99
C LEU A 325 -0.96 1.10 -14.83
N ASP A 326 -0.70 -0.17 -14.51
CA ASP A 326 0.06 -1.01 -15.44
C ASP A 326 -0.87 -1.51 -16.57
N ARG A 327 -0.30 -1.95 -17.69
CA ARG A 327 -1.03 -2.50 -18.85
C ARG A 327 -1.90 -3.73 -18.54
N ARG A 328 -1.84 -4.27 -17.32
CA ARG A 328 -2.50 -5.53 -16.92
C ARG A 328 -3.63 -5.37 -15.89
N GLN A 329 -3.52 -4.46 -14.91
CA GLN A 329 -4.56 -4.27 -13.89
C GLN A 329 -4.39 -2.95 -13.15
N THR A 330 -5.49 -2.22 -12.94
CA THR A 330 -5.53 -1.01 -12.09
C THR A 330 -5.64 -1.40 -10.62
N ARG A 331 -4.82 -0.79 -9.77
CA ARG A 331 -4.89 -0.97 -8.31
C ARG A 331 -5.40 0.28 -7.61
N TYR A 332 -6.22 0.04 -6.60
CA TYR A 332 -6.84 1.04 -5.76
C TYR A 332 -6.33 0.90 -4.33
N ARG A 333 -6.32 1.98 -3.58
CA ARG A 333 -5.96 1.98 -2.16
C ARG A 333 -6.84 2.92 -1.37
N LEU A 334 -7.31 2.44 -0.24
CA LEU A 334 -7.85 3.29 0.82
C LEU A 334 -6.69 3.69 1.73
N LEU A 335 -6.46 4.98 1.94
CA LEU A 335 -5.43 5.46 2.87
C LEU A 335 -5.64 4.81 4.24
N ASP A 336 -4.58 4.42 4.93
CA ASP A 336 -4.68 3.71 6.22
C ASP A 336 -5.51 4.50 7.24
N THR A 337 -5.38 5.82 7.25
CA THR A 337 -6.21 6.72 8.07
C THR A 337 -7.71 6.62 7.74
N LEU A 338 -8.08 6.58 6.46
CA LEU A 338 -9.47 6.39 6.01
C LEU A 338 -9.96 4.96 6.22
N ARG A 339 -9.06 3.98 6.09
CA ARG A 339 -9.33 2.57 6.31
C ARG A 339 -9.67 2.29 7.76
N GLN A 340 -8.87 2.81 8.71
CA GLN A 340 -9.15 2.66 10.13
C GLN A 340 -10.52 3.28 10.49
N TYR A 341 -10.80 4.48 9.98
CA TYR A 341 -12.08 5.12 10.17
C TYR A 341 -13.25 4.30 9.57
N GLY A 342 -13.09 3.78 8.34
CA GLY A 342 -14.08 2.91 7.72
C GLY A 342 -14.31 1.62 8.50
N ARG A 343 -13.26 1.07 9.14
CA ARG A 343 -13.33 -0.13 9.98
C ARG A 343 -14.10 0.10 11.26
N GLU A 344 -13.90 1.25 11.92
CA GLU A 344 -14.73 1.65 13.09
C GLU A 344 -16.23 1.69 12.71
N ARG A 345 -16.57 2.27 11.54
CA ARG A 345 -17.95 2.31 11.05
C ARG A 345 -18.50 0.98 10.58
N LEU A 346 -17.63 0.06 10.17
CA LEU A 346 -18.01 -1.30 9.82
C LEU A 346 -18.27 -2.12 11.09
N ASP A 347 -17.44 -1.99 12.12
CA ASP A 347 -17.59 -2.72 13.39
C ASP A 347 -18.80 -2.23 14.22
N GLU A 348 -19.28 -1.00 14.00
CA GLU A 348 -20.59 -0.52 14.49
C GLU A 348 -21.79 -1.29 13.91
N LYS A 349 -21.59 -1.98 12.78
CA LYS A 349 -22.61 -2.79 12.10
C LYS A 349 -22.28 -4.28 12.29
N GLU A 350 -23.29 -5.13 12.49
CA GLU A 350 -23.10 -6.59 12.64
C GLU A 350 -22.61 -7.29 11.35
N GLU A 351 -22.33 -6.56 10.27
CA GLU A 351 -21.91 -7.09 8.96
C GLU A 351 -20.42 -7.41 8.86
N GLY A 352 -19.59 -6.97 9.83
CA GLY A 352 -18.13 -7.08 9.75
C GLY A 352 -17.59 -8.52 9.68
N ALA A 353 -18.29 -9.49 10.28
CA ALA A 353 -17.84 -10.88 10.32
C ALA A 353 -17.95 -11.58 8.96
N GLU A 354 -19.10 -11.43 8.28
CA GLU A 354 -19.35 -11.99 6.96
C GLU A 354 -18.42 -11.38 5.91
N LEU A 355 -18.15 -10.08 6.01
CA LEU A 355 -17.23 -9.41 5.10
C LEU A 355 -15.79 -9.92 5.25
N LYS A 356 -15.30 -10.11 6.48
CA LYS A 356 -13.99 -10.69 6.75
C LYS A 356 -13.89 -12.14 6.25
N ARG A 357 -14.96 -12.93 6.35
CA ARG A 357 -15.04 -14.28 5.74
C ARG A 357 -14.86 -14.24 4.23
N ARG A 358 -15.58 -13.37 3.52
CA ARG A 358 -15.44 -13.23 2.05
C ARG A 358 -14.06 -12.76 1.62
N HIS A 359 -13.49 -11.80 2.37
CA HIS A 359 -12.11 -11.35 2.18
C HIS A 359 -11.13 -12.53 2.30
N PHE A 360 -11.23 -13.30 3.39
CA PHE A 360 -10.42 -14.50 3.59
C PHE A 360 -10.57 -15.49 2.41
N GLU A 361 -11.80 -15.81 2.03
CA GLU A 361 -12.08 -16.76 0.95
C GLU A 361 -11.51 -16.32 -0.41
N PHE A 362 -11.58 -15.03 -0.71
CA PHE A 362 -10.99 -14.46 -1.92
C PHE A 362 -9.47 -14.66 -1.96
N PHE A 363 -8.76 -14.27 -0.89
CA PHE A 363 -7.31 -14.39 -0.83
C PHE A 363 -6.84 -15.85 -0.65
N ALA A 364 -7.64 -16.71 -0.02
CA ALA A 364 -7.39 -18.15 0.03
C ALA A 364 -7.46 -18.79 -1.35
N ARG A 365 -8.47 -18.43 -2.17
CA ARG A 365 -8.55 -18.87 -3.58
C ARG A 365 -7.35 -18.37 -4.39
N LEU A 366 -6.88 -17.15 -4.15
CA LEU A 366 -5.69 -16.62 -4.81
C LEU A 366 -4.45 -17.49 -4.53
N VAL A 367 -4.19 -17.81 -3.26
CA VAL A 367 -3.04 -18.65 -2.86
C VAL A 367 -3.19 -20.07 -3.38
N GLN A 368 -4.40 -20.64 -3.35
CA GLN A 368 -4.67 -21.97 -3.89
C GLN A 368 -4.37 -22.05 -5.40
N ARG A 369 -4.72 -21.01 -6.17
CA ARG A 369 -4.37 -20.93 -7.60
C ARG A 369 -2.87 -20.75 -7.82
N ALA A 370 -2.18 -20.06 -6.92
CA ALA A 370 -0.76 -19.79 -7.05
C ALA A 370 0.13 -21.00 -6.72
N ASP A 371 -0.22 -21.80 -5.70
CA ASP A 371 0.64 -22.87 -5.13
C ASP A 371 1.27 -23.81 -6.18
N PRO A 372 0.54 -24.33 -7.20
CA PRO A 372 1.15 -25.18 -8.22
C PRO A 372 2.19 -24.48 -9.10
N HIS A 373 2.08 -23.15 -9.24
CA HIS A 373 2.94 -22.34 -10.11
C HIS A 373 4.15 -21.74 -9.36
N LEU A 374 4.20 -21.84 -8.03
CA LEU A 374 5.33 -21.36 -7.21
C LEU A 374 6.54 -22.31 -7.21
N HIS A 375 6.50 -23.37 -8.02
CA HIS A 375 7.50 -24.43 -8.05
C HIS A 375 7.89 -24.77 -9.49
N GLY A 376 8.93 -24.10 -10.02
CA GLY A 376 9.55 -24.48 -11.29
C GLY A 376 8.70 -24.24 -12.54
N SER A 377 7.64 -23.45 -12.43
CA SER A 377 6.81 -23.01 -13.56
C SER A 377 7.40 -21.78 -14.24
N SER A 378 7.15 -21.59 -15.53
CA SER A 378 7.45 -20.34 -16.25
C SER A 378 6.75 -19.12 -15.63
N GLU A 379 5.63 -19.35 -14.93
CA GLU A 379 4.81 -18.31 -14.31
C GLU A 379 5.20 -18.01 -12.86
N GLU A 380 6.22 -18.67 -12.30
CA GLU A 380 6.62 -18.53 -10.89
C GLU A 380 6.83 -17.06 -10.48
N ARG A 381 7.52 -16.28 -11.31
CA ARG A 381 7.75 -14.85 -11.05
C ARG A 381 6.46 -14.04 -11.03
N TYR A 382 5.53 -14.35 -11.92
CA TYR A 382 4.24 -13.66 -11.98
C TYR A 382 3.43 -13.92 -10.70
N TRP A 383 3.37 -15.17 -10.25
CA TRP A 383 2.63 -15.54 -9.04
C TRP A 383 3.29 -15.04 -7.76
N LEU A 384 4.63 -15.07 -7.66
CA LEU A 384 5.35 -14.48 -6.52
C LEU A 384 5.08 -12.98 -6.40
N GLU A 385 5.10 -12.27 -7.52
CA GLU A 385 4.80 -10.83 -7.56
C GLU A 385 3.35 -10.56 -7.19
N LYS A 386 2.40 -11.36 -7.69
CA LYS A 386 0.98 -11.24 -7.34
C LYS A 386 0.73 -11.46 -5.84
N ILE A 387 1.38 -12.46 -5.23
CA ILE A 387 1.30 -12.69 -3.77
C ILE A 387 1.94 -11.54 -3.00
N ARG A 388 3.10 -11.02 -3.47
CA ARG A 388 3.79 -9.89 -2.84
C ARG A 388 2.91 -8.63 -2.79
N GLN A 389 2.16 -8.35 -3.85
CA GLN A 389 1.23 -7.21 -3.89
C GLN A 389 0.07 -7.34 -2.90
N GLU A 390 -0.31 -8.57 -2.55
CA GLU A 390 -1.41 -8.87 -1.62
C GLU A 390 -0.92 -9.23 -0.20
N HIS A 391 0.35 -8.98 0.12
CA HIS A 391 0.96 -9.44 1.38
C HIS A 391 0.22 -8.93 2.63
N ASP A 392 -0.20 -7.66 2.64
CA ASP A 392 -0.94 -7.09 3.77
C ASP A 392 -2.38 -7.65 3.87
N ASN A 393 -3.04 -7.90 2.74
CA ASN A 393 -4.32 -8.61 2.68
C ASN A 393 -4.19 -10.04 3.20
N LEU A 394 -3.14 -10.76 2.83
CA LEU A 394 -2.87 -12.12 3.27
C LEU A 394 -2.59 -12.21 4.77
N ARG A 395 -1.86 -11.24 5.34
CA ARG A 395 -1.70 -11.10 6.79
C ARG A 395 -3.04 -10.90 7.50
N SER A 396 -3.89 -10.01 6.97
CA SER A 396 -5.23 -9.77 7.52
C SER A 396 -6.12 -11.02 7.46
N ALA A 397 -6.03 -11.79 6.38
CA ALA A 397 -6.74 -13.05 6.22
C ALA A 397 -6.26 -14.12 7.23
N LEU A 398 -4.94 -14.25 7.43
CA LEU A 398 -4.37 -15.16 8.43
C LEU A 398 -4.80 -14.79 9.86
N ASP A 399 -4.77 -13.51 10.21
CA ASP A 399 -5.21 -13.01 11.52
C ASP A 399 -6.68 -13.36 11.80
N TRP A 400 -7.58 -13.12 10.84
CA TRP A 400 -8.99 -13.48 10.97
C TRP A 400 -9.20 -15.00 11.11
N SER A 401 -8.42 -15.80 10.38
CA SER A 401 -8.58 -17.25 10.34
C SER A 401 -8.33 -17.93 11.69
N GLU A 402 -7.58 -17.31 12.60
CA GLU A 402 -7.28 -17.89 13.92
C GLU A 402 -8.52 -18.17 14.76
N THR A 403 -9.56 -17.32 14.61
CA THR A 403 -10.85 -17.51 15.28
C THR A 403 -11.96 -17.88 14.32
N GLY A 404 -11.87 -17.45 13.05
CA GLY A 404 -12.94 -17.61 12.07
C GLY A 404 -12.93 -18.96 11.34
N ALA A 405 -11.75 -19.48 11.01
CA ALA A 405 -11.58 -20.72 10.25
C ALA A 405 -10.16 -21.30 10.43
N PRO A 406 -9.83 -21.88 11.60
CA PRO A 406 -8.44 -22.28 11.92
C PRO A 406 -7.83 -23.26 10.93
N GLU A 407 -8.61 -24.26 10.47
CA GLU A 407 -8.12 -25.24 9.51
C GLU A 407 -7.80 -24.63 8.14
N ASP A 408 -8.67 -23.74 7.64
CA ASP A 408 -8.42 -23.04 6.39
C ASP A 408 -7.28 -22.04 6.53
N GLY A 409 -7.11 -21.44 7.71
CA GLY A 409 -5.93 -20.64 8.07
C GLY A 409 -4.63 -21.42 7.95
N LEU A 410 -4.61 -22.67 8.43
CA LEU A 410 -3.46 -23.56 8.24
C LEU A 410 -3.22 -23.88 6.76
N ARG A 411 -4.28 -24.10 5.96
CA ARG A 411 -4.15 -24.30 4.51
C ARG A 411 -3.55 -23.09 3.82
N LEU A 412 -4.04 -21.88 4.14
CA LEU A 412 -3.54 -20.61 3.62
C LEU A 412 -2.05 -20.42 3.96
N ALA A 413 -1.68 -20.57 5.24
CA ALA A 413 -0.29 -20.46 5.69
C ALA A 413 0.62 -21.49 4.99
N THR A 414 0.13 -22.72 4.80
CA THR A 414 0.89 -23.78 4.11
C THR A 414 1.17 -23.42 2.65
N GLY A 415 0.20 -22.85 1.94
CA GLY A 415 0.36 -22.38 0.55
C GLY A 415 1.33 -21.20 0.43
N LEU A 416 1.38 -20.32 1.43
CA LEU A 416 2.33 -19.20 1.47
C LEU A 416 3.77 -19.62 1.79
N GLY A 417 4.00 -20.87 2.23
CA GLY A 417 5.32 -21.38 2.60
C GLY A 417 6.39 -21.22 1.51
N ALA A 418 6.02 -21.43 0.24
CA ALA A 418 6.92 -21.23 -0.89
C ALA A 418 7.31 -19.75 -1.06
N TYR A 419 6.32 -18.86 -0.99
CA TYR A 419 6.51 -17.42 -1.09
C TYR A 419 7.43 -16.88 0.02
N TRP A 420 7.21 -17.27 1.28
CA TRP A 420 8.05 -16.83 2.40
C TRP A 420 9.50 -17.32 2.27
N TYR A 421 9.69 -18.56 1.81
CA TYR A 421 11.03 -19.11 1.57
C TYR A 421 11.78 -18.35 0.47
N VAL A 422 11.13 -18.07 -0.65
CA VAL A 422 11.75 -17.40 -1.81
C VAL A 422 11.98 -15.91 -1.55
N SER A 423 11.02 -15.25 -0.92
CA SER A 423 11.07 -13.79 -0.68
C SER A 423 11.86 -13.41 0.57
N GLY A 424 12.31 -14.38 1.38
CA GLY A 424 13.12 -14.13 2.57
C GLY A 424 12.35 -13.78 3.84
N HIS A 425 11.01 -13.85 3.83
CA HIS A 425 10.14 -13.61 4.98
C HIS A 425 10.09 -14.79 5.96
N LEU A 426 11.27 -15.28 6.36
CA LEU A 426 11.42 -16.57 7.07
C LEU A 426 10.77 -16.54 8.47
N ASP A 427 11.06 -15.51 9.26
CA ASP A 427 10.55 -15.39 10.63
C ASP A 427 9.03 -15.24 10.66
N GLU A 428 8.49 -14.47 9.71
CA GLU A 428 7.05 -14.29 9.56
C GLU A 428 6.37 -15.61 9.21
N GLY A 429 6.86 -16.32 8.19
CA GLY A 429 6.27 -17.59 7.79
C GLY A 429 6.32 -18.63 8.89
N ARG A 430 7.43 -18.69 9.65
CA ARG A 430 7.58 -19.58 10.80
C ARG A 430 6.54 -19.26 11.89
N ARG A 431 6.39 -17.99 12.26
CA ARG A 431 5.41 -17.57 13.27
C ARG A 431 3.97 -17.94 12.87
N TRP A 432 3.57 -17.67 11.63
CA TRP A 432 2.21 -17.97 11.17
C TRP A 432 1.92 -19.47 11.14
N LEU A 433 2.86 -20.28 10.63
CA LEU A 433 2.70 -21.73 10.59
C LEU A 433 2.69 -22.35 11.99
N GLU A 434 3.57 -21.91 12.91
CA GLU A 434 3.59 -22.37 14.30
C GLU A 434 2.28 -22.03 15.03
N ARG A 435 1.78 -20.80 14.87
CA ARG A 435 0.48 -20.37 15.43
C ARG A 435 -0.68 -21.21 14.88
N ALA A 436 -0.77 -21.35 13.56
CA ALA A 436 -1.83 -22.12 12.91
C ALA A 436 -1.82 -23.61 13.32
N LEU A 437 -0.63 -24.20 13.50
CA LEU A 437 -0.48 -25.59 13.96
C LEU A 437 -0.81 -25.81 15.44
N ALA A 438 -0.65 -24.77 16.27
CA ALA A 438 -0.95 -24.82 17.69
C ALA A 438 -2.46 -24.80 17.97
N ILE A 439 -3.23 -24.10 17.14
CA ILE A 439 -4.69 -23.96 17.27
C ILE A 439 -5.48 -24.98 16.43
N THR A 440 -4.85 -25.57 15.41
CA THR A 440 -5.48 -26.58 14.55
C THR A 440 -5.15 -28.00 15.04
N GLY A 441 -6.17 -28.83 15.21
CA GLY A 441 -6.05 -30.24 15.59
C GLY A 441 -5.55 -31.15 14.44
N GLU A 442 -6.22 -32.29 14.25
CA GLU A 442 -5.95 -33.18 13.13
C GLU A 442 -6.39 -32.50 11.82
N SER A 443 -5.44 -32.26 10.91
CA SER A 443 -5.71 -31.63 9.61
C SER A 443 -4.93 -32.34 8.51
N SER A 444 -5.55 -32.48 7.34
CA SER A 444 -4.91 -33.12 6.18
C SER A 444 -3.70 -32.35 5.64
N VAL A 445 -3.56 -31.06 5.98
CA VAL A 445 -2.38 -30.26 5.59
C VAL A 445 -1.30 -30.17 6.67
N ARG A 446 -1.50 -30.78 7.85
CA ARG A 446 -0.56 -30.71 8.98
C ARG A 446 0.85 -31.17 8.60
N GLY A 447 0.96 -32.31 7.91
CA GLY A 447 2.24 -32.83 7.43
C GLY A 447 2.97 -31.86 6.48
N LYS A 448 2.22 -31.25 5.55
CA LYS A 448 2.76 -30.25 4.61
C LYS A 448 3.22 -28.99 5.34
N ALA A 449 2.45 -28.51 6.32
CA ALA A 449 2.82 -27.36 7.14
C ALA A 449 4.12 -27.61 7.92
N LEU A 450 4.28 -28.80 8.52
CA LEU A 450 5.50 -29.21 9.21
C LEU A 450 6.71 -29.25 8.26
N VAL A 451 6.52 -29.76 7.03
CA VAL A 451 7.56 -29.71 5.98
C VAL A 451 7.95 -28.28 5.65
N ARG A 452 6.98 -27.35 5.52
CA ARG A 452 7.27 -25.92 5.27
C ARG A 452 8.04 -25.29 6.43
N LEU A 453 7.65 -25.59 7.68
CA LEU A 453 8.37 -25.14 8.88
C LEU A 453 9.82 -25.63 8.92
N GLY A 454 10.03 -26.93 8.66
CA GLY A 454 11.36 -27.52 8.57
C GLY A 454 12.22 -26.76 7.56
N ARG A 455 11.65 -26.45 6.39
CA ARG A 455 12.35 -25.72 5.31
C ARG A 455 12.75 -24.31 5.70
N LEU A 456 11.86 -23.58 6.38
CA LEU A 456 12.13 -22.23 6.87
C LEU A 456 13.20 -22.25 7.97
N ALA A 457 13.10 -23.17 8.93
CA ALA A 457 14.09 -23.35 9.99
C ALA A 457 15.47 -23.71 9.43
N LEU A 458 15.53 -24.62 8.46
CA LEU A 458 16.76 -24.97 7.76
C LEU A 458 17.40 -23.74 7.09
N LYS A 459 16.59 -22.89 6.44
CA LYS A 459 17.05 -21.67 5.78
C LYS A 459 17.57 -20.62 6.78
N GLN A 460 17.00 -20.56 7.98
CA GLN A 460 17.45 -19.72 9.09
C GLN A 460 18.72 -20.26 9.77
N GLY A 461 19.14 -21.49 9.47
CA GLY A 461 20.26 -22.13 10.16
C GLY A 461 19.89 -22.81 11.49
N ASP A 462 18.60 -22.99 11.78
CA ASP A 462 18.08 -23.72 12.94
C ASP A 462 17.86 -25.20 12.58
N TRP A 463 18.95 -25.97 12.60
CA TRP A 463 18.95 -27.36 12.10
C TRP A 463 18.27 -28.30 13.10
N GLU A 464 18.28 -27.94 14.37
CA GLU A 464 17.60 -28.70 15.42
C GLU A 464 16.08 -28.61 15.27
N ALA A 465 15.54 -27.40 15.08
CA ALA A 465 14.12 -27.25 14.78
C ALA A 465 13.74 -27.93 13.46
N SER A 466 14.56 -27.82 12.41
CA SER A 466 14.31 -28.54 11.15
C SER A 466 14.20 -30.05 11.38
N ARG A 467 15.14 -30.67 12.11
CA ARG A 467 15.08 -32.11 12.43
C ARG A 467 13.84 -32.49 13.20
N ARG A 468 13.42 -31.67 14.16
CA ARG A 468 12.20 -31.90 14.93
C ARG A 468 10.98 -31.90 13.99
N PHE A 469 10.83 -30.87 13.16
CA PHE A 469 9.71 -30.75 12.23
C PHE A 469 9.71 -31.85 11.16
N ASP A 470 10.87 -32.23 10.63
CA ASP A 470 10.98 -33.34 9.66
C ASP A 470 10.57 -34.68 10.29
N ARG A 471 10.94 -34.94 11.55
CA ARG A 471 10.53 -36.16 12.27
C ARG A 471 9.02 -36.21 12.48
N GLU A 472 8.43 -35.09 12.91
CA GLU A 472 6.98 -34.97 13.08
C GLU A 472 6.24 -35.12 11.74
N ALA A 473 6.76 -34.51 10.67
CA ALA A 473 6.21 -34.65 9.32
C ALA A 473 6.26 -36.09 8.81
N LEU A 474 7.37 -36.82 9.05
CA LEU A 474 7.49 -38.23 8.69
C LEU A 474 6.49 -39.10 9.47
N ALA A 475 6.36 -38.90 10.78
CA ALA A 475 5.39 -39.60 11.60
C ALA A 475 3.95 -39.36 11.10
N TRP A 476 3.61 -38.10 10.80
CA TRP A 476 2.31 -37.74 10.26
C TRP A 476 2.07 -38.33 8.87
N SER A 477 3.05 -38.27 7.97
CA SER A 477 2.93 -38.81 6.61
C SER A 477 2.69 -40.32 6.58
N GLY A 478 3.21 -41.05 7.59
CA GLY A 478 2.94 -42.49 7.74
C GLY A 478 1.51 -42.78 8.22
N LEU A 479 0.94 -41.91 9.06
CA LEU A 479 -0.46 -42.04 9.51
C LEU A 479 -1.46 -41.63 8.42
N ALA A 480 -1.13 -40.60 7.63
CA ALA A 480 -2.00 -40.03 6.61
C ALA A 480 -1.80 -40.62 5.20
N ASP A 481 -0.88 -41.56 5.03
CA ASP A 481 -0.44 -42.11 3.74
C ASP A 481 -0.18 -41.03 2.66
N ASP A 482 0.58 -39.98 3.04
CA ASP A 482 0.93 -38.85 2.17
C ASP A 482 2.36 -39.00 1.64
N PRO A 483 2.55 -39.62 0.46
CA PRO A 483 3.87 -39.84 -0.12
C PRO A 483 4.59 -38.54 -0.50
N HIS A 484 3.84 -37.46 -0.79
CA HIS A 484 4.44 -36.17 -1.15
C HIS A 484 5.10 -35.54 0.07
N THR A 485 4.39 -35.44 1.19
CA THR A 485 4.94 -34.96 2.47
C THR A 485 6.14 -35.81 2.90
N LYS A 486 6.02 -37.13 2.80
CA LYS A 486 7.10 -38.06 3.13
C LYS A 486 8.37 -37.80 2.30
N ALA A 487 8.23 -37.65 0.98
CA ALA A 487 9.35 -37.39 0.08
C ALA A 487 10.03 -36.02 0.39
N ARG A 488 9.24 -34.99 0.70
CA ARG A 488 9.80 -33.67 1.08
C ARG A 488 10.55 -33.74 2.40
N ALA A 489 9.99 -34.37 3.44
CA ALA A 489 10.64 -34.52 4.75
C ALA A 489 11.93 -35.37 4.66
N LEU A 490 11.92 -36.45 3.87
CA LEU A 490 13.12 -37.26 3.62
C LEU A 490 14.23 -36.45 2.93
N ASN A 491 13.90 -35.64 1.92
CA ASN A 491 14.86 -34.77 1.24
C ASN A 491 15.54 -33.79 2.21
N GLN A 492 14.77 -33.18 3.12
CA GLN A 492 15.29 -32.22 4.10
C GLN A 492 16.16 -32.91 5.17
N ALA A 493 15.68 -34.03 5.71
CA ALA A 493 16.47 -34.83 6.65
C ALA A 493 17.78 -35.33 6.03
N ALA A 494 17.76 -35.73 4.75
CA ALA A 494 18.95 -36.14 4.01
C ALA A 494 19.95 -34.99 3.86
N PHE A 495 19.47 -33.77 3.59
CA PHE A 495 20.34 -32.60 3.49
C PHE A 495 21.12 -32.36 4.79
N ILE A 496 20.44 -32.42 5.94
CA ILE A 496 21.07 -32.24 7.26
C ILE A 496 22.14 -33.32 7.50
N ARG A 497 21.86 -34.58 7.14
CA ARG A 497 22.82 -35.69 7.28
C ARG A 497 24.08 -35.52 6.43
N VAL A 498 23.96 -34.97 5.21
CA VAL A 498 25.15 -34.67 4.39
C VAL A 498 26.02 -33.63 5.08
N GLN A 499 25.42 -32.62 5.69
CA GLN A 499 26.18 -31.59 6.41
C GLN A 499 26.88 -32.15 7.67
N GLU A 500 26.28 -33.15 8.31
CA GLU A 500 26.87 -33.90 9.43
C GLU A 500 27.94 -34.90 8.98
N GLY A 501 28.09 -35.13 7.67
CA GLY A 501 29.03 -36.09 7.10
C GLY A 501 28.52 -37.53 7.00
N ASP A 502 27.28 -37.81 7.42
CA ASP A 502 26.64 -39.12 7.25
C ASP A 502 26.07 -39.27 5.83
N LEU A 503 26.99 -39.34 4.86
CA LEU A 503 26.67 -39.46 3.44
C LEU A 503 25.93 -40.77 3.12
N ARG A 504 26.10 -41.83 3.94
CA ARG A 504 25.44 -43.12 3.71
C ARG A 504 23.95 -43.02 4.04
N ALA A 505 23.61 -42.50 5.22
CA ALA A 505 22.21 -42.31 5.61
C ALA A 505 21.52 -41.21 4.80
N ALA A 506 22.27 -40.18 4.35
CA ALA A 506 21.76 -39.18 3.43
C ALA A 506 21.37 -39.79 2.07
N ARG A 507 22.26 -40.58 1.47
CA ARG A 507 22.00 -41.25 0.19
C ARG A 507 20.75 -42.13 0.23
N ALA A 508 20.62 -42.96 1.27
CA ALA A 508 19.45 -43.84 1.42
C ALA A 508 18.13 -43.05 1.51
N ALA A 509 18.13 -41.91 2.23
CA ALA A 509 16.95 -41.06 2.32
C ALA A 509 16.63 -40.34 1.00
N TYR A 510 17.63 -39.86 0.27
CA TYR A 510 17.43 -39.29 -1.07
C TYR A 510 16.94 -40.31 -2.10
N GLU A 511 17.44 -41.55 -2.07
CA GLU A 511 16.97 -42.64 -2.94
C GLU A 511 15.50 -42.97 -2.67
N GLN A 512 15.09 -43.05 -1.39
CA GLN A 512 13.69 -43.23 -1.01
C GLN A 512 12.80 -42.06 -1.45
N ALA A 513 13.26 -40.82 -1.26
CA ALA A 513 12.49 -39.65 -1.68
C ALA A 513 12.33 -39.58 -3.20
N LEU A 514 13.38 -39.92 -3.95
CA LEU A 514 13.34 -39.99 -5.42
C LEU A 514 12.38 -41.07 -5.92
N ALA A 515 12.36 -42.25 -5.28
CA ALA A 515 11.40 -43.30 -5.61
C ALA A 515 9.96 -42.81 -5.44
N LEU A 516 9.65 -42.19 -4.29
CA LEU A 516 8.33 -41.60 -4.03
C LEU A 516 7.95 -40.53 -5.06
N ASP A 517 8.87 -39.63 -5.44
CA ASP A 517 8.58 -38.59 -6.42
C ASP A 517 8.29 -39.15 -7.82
N ARG A 518 8.98 -40.23 -8.20
CA ARG A 518 8.74 -40.94 -9.46
C ARG A 518 7.37 -41.59 -9.47
N ASP A 519 6.98 -42.22 -8.37
CA ASP A 519 5.66 -42.84 -8.22
C ASP A 519 4.53 -41.80 -8.26
N ILE A 520 4.76 -40.61 -7.70
CA ILE A 520 3.81 -39.48 -7.75
C ILE A 520 3.71 -38.87 -9.17
N GLY A 521 4.75 -39.02 -10.00
CA GLY A 521 4.80 -38.42 -11.34
C GLY A 521 5.04 -36.91 -11.32
N ALA A 522 5.75 -36.40 -10.32
CA ALA A 522 6.00 -34.96 -10.18
C ALA A 522 7.39 -34.57 -10.72
N ASP A 523 7.49 -34.34 -12.04
CA ASP A 523 8.75 -34.09 -12.78
C ASP A 523 9.68 -33.06 -12.11
N PHE A 524 9.12 -31.94 -11.63
CA PHE A 524 9.89 -30.94 -10.90
C PHE A 524 10.57 -31.50 -9.65
N TRP A 525 9.83 -32.28 -8.86
CA TRP A 525 10.33 -32.88 -7.63
C TRP A 525 11.26 -34.06 -7.90
N VAL A 526 11.02 -34.85 -8.95
CA VAL A 526 11.94 -35.88 -9.44
C VAL A 526 13.30 -35.26 -9.78
N ALA A 527 13.30 -34.21 -10.60
CA ALA A 527 14.54 -33.50 -10.94
C ALA A 527 15.22 -32.91 -9.69
N SER A 528 14.47 -32.32 -8.75
CA SER A 528 15.04 -31.81 -7.51
C SER A 528 15.67 -32.91 -6.65
N SER A 529 15.03 -34.07 -6.49
CA SER A 529 15.56 -35.19 -5.71
C SER A 529 16.79 -35.82 -6.38
N MET A 530 16.82 -35.88 -7.71
CA MET A 530 18.00 -36.32 -8.48
C MET A 530 19.18 -35.37 -8.34
N ASP A 531 18.93 -34.06 -8.36
CA ASP A 531 19.98 -33.06 -8.10
C ASP A 531 20.60 -33.25 -6.72
N HIS A 532 19.77 -33.36 -5.67
CA HIS A 532 20.27 -33.57 -4.31
C HIS A 532 21.01 -34.91 -4.14
N LEU A 533 20.49 -36.01 -4.71
CA LEU A 533 21.14 -37.31 -4.69
C LEU A 533 22.48 -37.28 -5.44
N GLY A 534 22.52 -36.67 -6.62
CA GLY A 534 23.74 -36.48 -7.40
C GLY A 534 24.81 -35.71 -6.63
N GLN A 535 24.42 -34.66 -5.91
CA GLN A 535 25.33 -33.91 -5.04
C GLN A 535 25.84 -34.74 -3.86
N CYS A 536 24.98 -35.53 -3.22
CA CYS A 536 25.39 -36.46 -2.16
C CYS A 536 26.41 -37.49 -2.66
N ILE A 537 26.18 -38.08 -3.84
CA ILE A 537 27.08 -39.05 -4.47
C ILE A 537 28.42 -38.40 -4.88
N ARG A 538 28.38 -37.13 -5.33
CA ARG A 538 29.59 -36.35 -5.60
C ARG A 538 30.44 -36.18 -4.35
N PHE A 539 29.83 -35.94 -3.18
CA PHE A 539 30.55 -35.88 -1.90
C PHE A 539 31.10 -37.23 -1.44
N GLN A 540 30.52 -38.35 -1.90
CA GLN A 540 31.07 -39.70 -1.68
C GLN A 540 32.26 -40.02 -2.60
N GLY A 541 32.57 -39.17 -3.58
CA GLY A 541 33.68 -39.33 -4.51
C GLY A 541 33.34 -40.04 -5.84
N ASP A 542 32.09 -40.49 -6.04
CA ASP A 542 31.67 -41.10 -7.31
C ASP A 542 31.18 -40.02 -8.29
N HIS A 543 32.15 -39.34 -8.91
CA HIS A 543 31.90 -38.26 -9.86
C HIS A 543 31.16 -38.73 -11.12
N GLN A 544 31.33 -40.00 -11.52
CA GLN A 544 30.72 -40.52 -12.74
C GLN A 544 29.22 -40.79 -12.54
N ALA A 545 28.83 -41.41 -11.42
CA ALA A 545 27.44 -41.64 -11.08
C ALA A 545 26.71 -40.31 -10.79
N ALA A 546 27.36 -39.39 -10.05
CA ALA A 546 26.83 -38.05 -9.83
C ALA A 546 26.55 -37.33 -11.16
N GLY A 547 27.52 -37.35 -12.09
CA GLY A 547 27.38 -36.69 -13.39
C GLY A 547 26.28 -37.27 -14.29
N ARG A 548 25.88 -38.54 -14.11
CA ARG A 548 24.70 -39.10 -14.81
C ARG A 548 23.40 -38.54 -14.25
N LEU A 549 23.22 -38.59 -12.93
CA LEU A 549 22.01 -38.12 -12.25
C LEU A 549 21.79 -36.62 -12.43
N LEU A 550 22.85 -35.81 -12.36
CA LEU A 550 22.77 -34.36 -12.56
C LEU A 550 22.37 -34.01 -14.01
N ARG A 551 22.84 -34.76 -15.01
CA ARG A 551 22.44 -34.55 -16.42
C ARG A 551 20.98 -34.92 -16.67
N GLU A 552 20.56 -36.09 -16.18
CA GLU A 552 19.16 -36.53 -16.31
C GLU A 552 18.21 -35.56 -15.57
N SER A 553 18.61 -35.01 -14.41
CA SER A 553 17.87 -33.94 -13.74
C SER A 553 17.74 -32.68 -14.61
N LEU A 554 18.78 -32.29 -15.34
CA LEU A 554 18.75 -31.11 -16.22
C LEU A 554 17.86 -31.36 -17.45
N GLU A 555 17.90 -32.57 -18.01
CA GLU A 555 17.07 -32.98 -19.13
C GLU A 555 15.57 -32.95 -18.76
N ILE A 556 15.20 -33.43 -17.58
CA ILE A 556 13.81 -33.35 -17.08
C ILE A 556 13.36 -31.88 -16.97
N ARG A 557 14.20 -31.01 -16.40
CA ARG A 557 13.90 -29.56 -16.28
C ARG A 557 13.82 -28.85 -17.64
N ALA A 558 14.54 -29.34 -18.65
CA ALA A 558 14.51 -28.80 -20.00
C ALA A 558 13.36 -29.36 -20.85
N GLY A 559 12.95 -30.61 -20.61
CA GLY A 559 11.89 -31.32 -21.33
C GLY A 559 10.49 -31.06 -20.81
N SER A 560 10.33 -30.69 -19.54
CA SER A 560 9.09 -30.10 -19.02
C SER A 560 8.88 -28.76 -19.71
N THR A 561 7.86 -28.64 -20.57
CA THR A 561 7.57 -27.51 -21.49
C THR A 561 7.69 -26.14 -20.83
N THR A 562 8.91 -25.63 -20.73
CA THR A 562 9.28 -24.34 -20.14
C THR A 562 10.44 -23.83 -20.97
N SER A 563 10.15 -23.31 -22.17
CA SER A 563 11.17 -22.71 -23.02
C SER A 563 11.68 -21.41 -22.39
N ALA A 564 12.81 -21.50 -21.70
CA ALA A 564 13.72 -20.38 -21.55
C ALA A 564 15.12 -20.89 -21.84
N VAL A 565 15.59 -20.58 -23.05
CA VAL A 565 16.93 -20.81 -23.56
C VAL A 565 17.97 -20.48 -22.48
N TRP A 566 18.70 -21.50 -22.01
CA TRP A 566 19.88 -21.32 -21.18
C TRP A 566 21.03 -20.82 -22.07
N ARG A 567 21.47 -19.57 -21.84
CA ARG A 567 22.80 -19.12 -22.24
C ARG A 567 23.63 -18.85 -20.98
N PRO A 568 24.86 -19.38 -20.87
CA PRO A 568 25.75 -18.98 -19.80
C PRO A 568 26.17 -17.53 -20.07
N ARG A 569 25.78 -16.60 -19.19
CA ARG A 569 26.34 -15.25 -19.17
C ARG A 569 27.16 -15.05 -17.91
N SER A 570 28.35 -14.52 -18.14
CA SER A 570 29.40 -14.16 -17.21
C SER A 570 28.95 -13.22 -16.09
N SER A 571 29.61 -13.40 -14.94
CA SER A 571 29.73 -12.53 -13.75
C SER A 571 29.10 -11.14 -13.79
N THR A 572 28.47 -10.82 -12.64
CA THR A 572 27.96 -9.52 -12.13
C THR A 572 26.49 -9.15 -12.41
N SER A 573 25.56 -9.84 -11.73
CA SER A 573 24.29 -9.30 -11.16
C SER A 573 23.59 -10.38 -10.30
N PRO A 574 22.92 -10.04 -9.18
CA PRO A 574 22.30 -11.01 -8.29
C PRO A 574 20.89 -11.40 -8.80
N SER A 575 20.82 -12.44 -9.62
CA SER A 575 19.56 -13.06 -10.04
C SER A 575 19.49 -14.50 -9.53
N LEU A 576 18.81 -14.68 -8.40
CA LEU A 576 18.50 -15.97 -7.81
C LEU A 576 17.04 -16.31 -8.08
N LEU A 577 16.80 -17.38 -8.83
CA LEU A 577 15.61 -18.23 -8.67
C LEU A 577 16.02 -19.68 -8.97
N TRP A 578 16.99 -20.06 -8.16
CA TRP A 578 17.38 -21.36 -7.62
C TRP A 578 18.70 -20.97 -7.01
N ILE A 579 18.68 -20.60 -5.73
CA ILE A 579 19.91 -20.70 -4.95
C ILE A 579 20.23 -22.19 -5.10
N PRO A 580 21.27 -22.62 -5.86
CA PRO A 580 21.81 -23.93 -5.53
C PRO A 580 21.99 -23.82 -4.04
N VAL A 581 21.50 -24.79 -3.26
CA VAL A 581 22.06 -24.88 -1.92
C VAL A 581 23.55 -24.86 -2.18
N THR A 582 24.20 -23.74 -1.89
CA THR A 582 25.64 -23.62 -1.99
C THR A 582 26.00 -24.62 -0.94
N TRP A 583 26.27 -25.85 -1.35
CA TRP A 583 26.62 -26.90 -0.45
C TRP A 583 27.98 -26.44 0.07
N PRO A 584 28.08 -25.81 1.27
CA PRO A 584 29.40 -25.66 1.82
C PRO A 584 29.99 -27.07 1.87
N ALA A 585 31.28 -27.20 1.58
CA ALA A 585 31.95 -28.47 1.81
C ALA A 585 31.60 -28.90 3.26
N PRO A 586 31.23 -30.17 3.49
CA PRO A 586 30.86 -30.62 4.84
C PRO A 586 31.95 -30.18 5.81
N THR A 587 31.56 -29.47 6.87
CA THR A 587 32.49 -29.00 7.89
C THR A 587 33.17 -30.23 8.49
N ARG A 588 34.44 -30.45 8.14
CA ARG A 588 35.28 -31.42 8.83
C ARG A 588 35.37 -30.95 10.29
N ARG A 589 34.68 -31.64 11.20
CA ARG A 589 34.99 -31.55 12.63
C ARG A 589 36.34 -32.18 12.90
#